data_AF-A0A914D5J4-F1
#
_entry.id   AF-A0A914D5J4-F1
#
_cell.length_a   1.000
_cell.length_b   1.000
_cell.length_c   1.000
_cell.angle_alpha   90.00
_cell.angle_beta   90.00
_cell.angle_gamma   90.00
#
_symmetry.space_group_name_H-M   'P 1'
#
loop_
_entity.id
_entity.type
_entity.pdbx_description
1 polymer ?
#
loop_
_entity_poly.entity_id
_entity_poly.type
_entity_poly.pdbx_seq_one_letter_code
_entity_poly.pdbx_strand_id
1 'polypeptide(L)' 'MSRREVLNLYRRILKIARDWKSINPEDTLTERKFIRNEARTQFRENKSVTDKEKVKQLIEEAEKRIAIAQHYGIP' A
#
# COMPACT_ATOMS: atom_id res chain seq x y z
N MET A 1 4.45 -15.07 10.66
CA MET A 1 4.15 -13.66 10.41
C MET A 1 4.10 -12.89 11.72
N SER A 2 4.75 -11.74 11.77
CA SER A 2 4.75 -10.87 12.95
C SER A 2 4.05 -9.55 12.64
N ARG A 3 3.41 -8.95 13.65
CA ARG A 3 2.85 -7.59 13.61
C ARG A 3 3.84 -6.56 13.05
N ARG A 4 5.14 -6.79 13.23
CA ARG A 4 6.23 -5.95 12.71
C ARG A 4 6.28 -5.92 11.18
N GLU A 5 6.06 -7.05 10.52
CA GLU A 5 6.07 -7.15 9.05
C GLU A 5 4.93 -6.31 8.46
N VAL A 6 3.71 -6.46 8.99
CA VAL A 6 2.53 -5.68 8.58
C VAL A 6 2.78 -4.17 8.75
N LEU A 7 3.32 -3.76 9.90
CA LEU A 7 3.60 -2.34 10.16
C LEU A 7 4.74 -1.79 9.27
N ASN A 8 5.73 -2.60 8.93
CA ASN A 8 6.80 -2.21 8.01
C ASN A 8 6.25 -2.00 6.59
N LEU A 9 5.39 -2.91 6.13
CA LEU A 9 4.70 -2.78 4.85
C LEU A 9 3.87 -1.49 4.79
N TYR A 10 3.07 -1.23 5.83
CA TYR A 10 2.28 0.00 5.93
C TYR A 10 3.14 1.26 5.82
N ARG A 11 4.24 1.34 6.58
CA ARG A 11 5.17 2.48 6.52
C ARG A 11 5.80 2.62 5.15
N ARG A 12 6.13 1.51 4.48
CA ARG A 12 6.70 1.52 3.13
C ARG A 12 5.71 2.08 2.12
N ILE A 13 4.43 1.69 2.20
CA ILE A 13 3.36 2.24 1.35
C ILE A 13 3.19 3.74 1.59
N LEU A 14 3.20 4.20 2.84
CA LEU A 14 3.13 5.64 3.13
C LEU A 14 4.33 6.42 2.61
N LYS A 15 5.53 5.82 2.61
CA LYS A 15 6.72 6.39 1.99
C LYS A 15 6.56 6.49 0.47
N ILE A 16 6.07 5.43 -0.18
CA ILE A 16 5.75 5.43 -1.61
C ILE A 16 4.76 6.55 -1.92
N ALA A 17 3.65 6.65 -1.18
CA ALA A 17 2.66 7.71 -1.32
C ALA A 17 3.20 9.12 -1.08
N ARG A 18 4.33 9.28 -0.37
CA ARG A 18 4.98 10.59 -0.18
C ARG A 18 5.92 10.90 -1.35
N ASP A 19 6.66 9.90 -1.80
CA ASP A 19 7.72 10.04 -2.80
C ASP A 19 7.19 9.86 -4.24
N TRP A 20 5.91 9.46 -4.39
CA TRP A 20 5.23 9.20 -5.66
C TRP A 20 5.31 10.38 -6.62
N LYS A 21 5.51 10.09 -7.89
CA LYS A 21 5.46 11.06 -8.99
C LYS A 21 4.58 10.44 -10.06
N SER A 22 3.47 11.10 -10.37
CA SER A 22 2.59 10.62 -11.44
C SER A 22 3.31 10.74 -12.78
N ILE A 23 2.89 9.90 -13.73
CA ILE A 23 3.22 10.07 -15.15
C ILE A 23 2.75 11.45 -15.63
N ASN A 24 1.60 11.90 -15.11
CA ASN A 24 1.06 13.23 -15.35
C ASN A 24 1.32 14.15 -14.14
N PRO A 25 2.24 15.13 -14.23
CA PRO A 25 2.65 15.92 -13.07
C PRO A 25 1.50 16.57 -12.28
N GLU A 26 0.44 17.03 -12.96
CA GLU A 26 -0.76 17.63 -12.33
C GLU A 26 -1.51 16.66 -11.40
N ASP A 27 -1.46 15.35 -11.68
CA ASP A 27 -2.15 14.33 -10.91
C ASP A 27 -1.36 13.90 -9.67
N THR A 28 -0.07 14.25 -9.57
CA THR A 28 0.82 13.80 -8.49
C THR A 28 0.23 14.01 -7.10
N LEU A 29 -0.37 15.18 -6.82
CA LEU A 29 -0.95 15.42 -5.49
C LEU A 29 -2.21 14.59 -5.22
N THR A 30 -3.03 14.37 -6.24
CA THR A 30 -4.25 13.57 -6.17
C THR A 30 -3.90 12.10 -5.97
N GLU A 31 -2.97 11.56 -6.74
CA GLU A 31 -2.51 10.18 -6.66
C GLU A 31 -1.82 9.88 -5.32
N ARG A 32 -0.97 10.81 -4.83
CA ARG A 32 -0.39 10.69 -3.47
C ARG A 32 -1.46 10.58 -2.38
N LYS A 33 -2.54 11.37 -2.49
CA LYS A 33 -3.67 11.31 -1.55
C LYS A 33 -4.42 9.98 -1.71
N PHE A 34 -4.64 9.53 -2.94
CA PHE A 34 -5.29 8.27 -3.24
C PHE A 34 -4.54 7.09 -2.61
N ILE A 35 -3.26 6.89 -2.93
CA ILE A 35 -2.44 5.79 -2.38
C ILE A 35 -2.49 5.79 -0.84
N ARG A 36 -2.36 6.97 -0.22
CA ARG A 36 -2.41 7.10 1.24
C ARG A 36 -3.75 6.69 1.82
N ASN A 37 -4.85 7.15 1.22
CA ASN A 37 -6.19 6.86 1.72
C ASN A 37 -6.55 5.39 1.52
N GLU A 38 -6.23 4.84 0.35
CA GLU A 38 -6.43 3.43 0.03
C GLU A 38 -5.68 2.53 1.01
N ALA A 39 -4.40 2.82 1.28
CA ALA A 39 -3.62 2.09 2.28
C ALA A 39 -4.25 2.16 3.68
N ARG A 40 -4.75 3.33 4.09
CA ARG A 40 -5.43 3.49 5.39
C ARG A 40 -6.71 2.66 5.47
N THR A 41 -7.52 2.69 4.41
CA THR A 41 -8.78 1.94 4.32
C THR A 41 -8.52 0.44 4.39
N GLN A 42 -7.65 -0.08 3.51
CA GLN A 42 -7.33 -1.50 3.43
C GLN A 42 -6.77 -2.05 4.75
N PHE A 43 -5.84 -1.33 5.40
CA PHE A 43 -5.28 -1.77 6.69
C PHE A 43 -6.30 -1.70 7.82
N ARG A 44 -7.25 -0.77 7.77
CA ARG A 44 -8.31 -0.64 8.77
C ARG A 44 -9.36 -1.75 8.63
N GLU A 45 -9.74 -2.08 7.40
CA GLU A 45 -10.68 -3.15 7.09
C GLU A 45 -10.12 -4.52 7.53
N ASN A 46 -8.82 -4.74 7.33
CA ASN A 46 -8.17 -6.00 7.68
C ASN A 46 -7.65 -6.06 9.13
N LYS A 47 -7.90 -5.05 9.98
CA LYS A 47 -7.31 -4.94 11.33
C LYS A 47 -7.67 -6.10 12.27
N SER A 48 -8.81 -6.74 12.04
CA SER A 48 -9.35 -7.85 12.86
C SER A 48 -9.03 -9.22 12.29
N VAL A 49 -8.31 -9.31 11.17
CA VAL A 49 -7.88 -10.58 10.59
C VAL A 49 -6.76 -11.18 11.46
N THR A 50 -7.06 -12.30 12.11
CA THR A 50 -6.11 -13.02 12.98
C THR A 50 -5.59 -14.32 12.36
N ASP A 51 -6.21 -14.79 11.28
CA ASP A 51 -5.76 -15.96 10.53
C ASP A 51 -4.43 -15.65 9.84
N LYS A 52 -3.38 -16.38 10.22
CA LYS A 52 -2.02 -16.18 9.74
C LYS A 52 -1.88 -16.38 8.22
N GLU A 53 -2.59 -17.34 7.64
CA GLU A 53 -2.53 -17.57 6.19
C GLU A 53 -3.26 -16.46 5.44
N LYS A 54 -4.38 -15.96 5.99
CA LYS A 54 -5.07 -14.83 5.39
C LYS A 54 -4.22 -13.55 5.43
N VAL A 55 -3.54 -13.28 6.54
CA VAL A 55 -2.61 -12.13 6.62
C VAL A 55 -1.46 -12.30 5.61
N LYS A 56 -0.98 -13.53 5.37
CA LYS A 56 0.04 -13.80 4.34
C LYS A 56 -0.41 -13.37 2.96
N GLN A 57 -1.58 -13.84 2.57
CA GLN A 57 -2.16 -13.54 1.27
C GLN A 57 -2.36 -12.03 1.08
N LEU A 58 -2.82 -11.33 2.12
CA LEU A 58 -3.00 -9.87 2.09
C LEU A 58 -1.65 -9.13 1.93
N ILE A 59 -0.59 -9.60 2.59
CA ILE A 59 0.76 -9.03 2.42
C ILE A 59 1.25 -9.27 0.99
N GLU A 60 1.16 -10.50 0.49
CA GLU A 60 1.60 -10.86 -0.86
C GLU A 60 0.84 -10.06 -1.93
N GLU A 61 -0.46 -9.85 -1.75
CA GLU A 61 -1.28 -9.04 -2.64
C GLU A 61 -0.87 -7.56 -2.62
N ALA A 62 -0.62 -7.00 -1.44
CA ALA A 62 -0.13 -5.63 -1.30
C ALA A 62 1.26 -5.45 -1.93
N GLU A 63 2.16 -6.44 -1.78
CA GLU A 63 3.48 -6.46 -2.42
C GLU A 63 3.35 -6.46 -3.96
N LYS A 64 2.46 -7.29 -4.52
CA LYS A 64 2.18 -7.31 -5.97
C LYS A 64 1.63 -5.97 -6.45
N ARG A 65 0.66 -5.39 -5.75
CA ARG A 65 0.10 -4.06 -6.08
C ARG A 65 1.18 -2.98 -6.09
N ILE A 66 2.09 -2.99 -5.11
CA ILE A 66 3.22 -2.06 -5.07
C ILE A 66 4.14 -2.23 -6.29
N ALA A 67 4.47 -3.48 -6.66
CA ALA A 67 5.32 -3.75 -7.81
C ALA A 67 4.69 -3.25 -9.12
N ILE A 68 3.39 -3.51 -9.32
CA ILE A 68 2.62 -3.01 -10.47
C ILE A 68 2.62 -1.47 -10.47
N ALA A 69 2.33 -0.85 -9.33
CA ALA A 69 2.30 0.59 -9.21
C ALA A 69 3.64 1.23 -9.60
N GLN A 70 4.75 0.71 -9.08
CA GLN A 70 6.09 1.23 -9.36
C GLN A 70 6.52 0.99 -10.81
N HIS A 71 6.13 -0.13 -11.41
CA HIS A 71 6.53 -0.46 -12.78
C HIS A 71 5.74 0.31 -13.83
N TYR A 72 4.42 0.46 -13.63
CA TYR A 72 3.53 1.07 -14.62
C TYR A 72 3.13 2.51 -14.28
N GLY A 73 3.53 3.05 -13.13
CA GLY A 73 3.12 4.38 -12.67
C GLY A 73 1.62 4.47 -12.36
N ILE A 74 1.01 3.35 -11.95
CA ILE A 74 -0.43 3.28 -11.64
C ILE A 74 -0.60 3.37 -10.11
N PRO A 75 -1.22 4.42 -9.58
CA PRO A 75 -1.38 4.64 -8.14
C PRO A 75 -2.39 3.69 -7.46
#